data_AF-A0A9D8Q5C5-F1
#
_entry.id   AF-A0A9D8Q5C5-F1
#
_cell.length_a   1.000
_cell.length_b   1.000
_cell.length_c   1.000
_cell.angle_alpha   90.00
_cell.angle_beta   90.00
_cell.angle_gamma   90.00
#
_symmetry.space_group_name_H-M   'P 1'
#
loop_
_entity.id
_entity.type
_entity.pdbx_description
1 polymer ?
#
loop_
_entity_poly.entity_id
_entity_poly.type
_entity_poly.pdbx_seq_one_letter_code
_entity_poly.pdbx_strand_id
1 'polypeptide(L)'
;MEFFWSASERALFGPSGRFDAWTLSWQSAELPSGTESVGPIAALERLASNGGMRRAPVGVVGPKLATEDELRTAEYVGGRLAQMGLQLLCGGKNGVMEAVCKGCAEAGGMPIGLLPDNEWSAANRYVAIPIPTGIGPARNALIARGCQVLIAIGGGHGTLSEMALALHFDRPVLSLGNAPSVEGAIICATADEALERMAIYLLRPQSERVS
;
A
#
# COMPACT_ATOMS: atom_id res chain seq x y z
N MET A 1 3.24 -5.48 -18.40
CA MET A 1 2.31 -4.39 -18.76
C MET A 1 3.16 -3.17 -19.01
N GLU A 2 2.98 -2.50 -20.14
CA GLU A 2 3.76 -1.32 -20.51
C GLU A 2 2.98 -0.05 -20.15
N PHE A 3 3.67 0.97 -19.65
CA PHE A 3 3.06 2.25 -19.28
C PHE A 3 3.80 3.39 -19.96
N PHE A 4 3.04 4.40 -20.38
CA PHE A 4 3.52 5.52 -21.17
C PHE A 4 3.09 6.84 -20.53
N TRP A 5 4.03 7.75 -20.30
CA TRP A 5 3.75 9.06 -19.76
C TRP A 5 3.66 10.11 -20.85
N SER A 6 2.57 10.89 -20.86
CA SER A 6 2.45 12.10 -21.67
C SER A 6 2.77 13.33 -20.82
N ALA A 7 3.89 14.00 -21.11
CA ALA A 7 4.27 15.22 -20.41
C ALA A 7 3.34 16.40 -20.75
N SER A 8 2.85 16.48 -22.00
CA SER A 8 1.94 17.52 -22.46
C SER A 8 0.57 17.42 -21.78
N GLU A 9 0.04 16.21 -21.64
CA GLU A 9 -1.25 15.97 -21.00
C GLU A 9 -1.17 15.74 -19.49
N ARG A 10 0.05 15.57 -18.96
CA ARG A 10 0.28 15.21 -17.56
C ARG A 10 -0.54 13.97 -17.16
N ALA A 11 -0.50 12.95 -18.01
CA ALA A 11 -1.34 11.77 -17.89
C ALA A 11 -0.58 10.47 -18.18
N LEU A 12 -1.02 9.40 -17.53
CA LEU A 12 -0.54 8.04 -17.76
C LEU A 12 -1.42 7.34 -18.79
N PHE A 13 -0.77 6.66 -19.73
CA PHE A 13 -1.38 5.82 -20.75
C PHE A 13 -0.84 4.39 -20.65
N GLY A 14 -1.62 3.46 -21.17
CA GLY A 14 -1.31 2.03 -21.20
C GLY A 14 -2.10 1.34 -22.31
N PRO A 15 -2.07 0.01 -22.39
CA PRO A 15 -2.65 -0.74 -23.52
C PRO A 15 -4.15 -0.49 -23.71
N SER A 16 -4.86 -0.10 -22.65
CA SER A 16 -6.32 0.10 -22.64
C SER A 16 -6.75 1.58 -22.66
N GLY A 17 -5.81 2.52 -22.81
CA GLY A 17 -6.08 3.96 -22.93
C GLY A 17 -5.45 4.81 -21.82
N ARG A 18 -6.19 5.80 -21.31
CA ARG A 18 -5.74 6.78 -20.31
C ARG A 18 -6.12 6.33 -18.90
N PHE A 19 -5.21 6.45 -17.95
CA PHE A 19 -5.49 6.12 -16.55
C PHE A 19 -6.18 7.29 -15.83
N ASP A 20 -7.33 7.01 -15.21
CA ASP A 20 -7.98 7.89 -14.26
C ASP A 20 -7.44 7.61 -12.85
N ALA A 21 -6.61 8.53 -12.36
CA ALA A 21 -5.96 8.44 -11.06
C ALA A 21 -6.91 8.65 -9.86
N TRP A 22 -8.14 9.14 -10.08
CA TRP A 22 -9.13 9.26 -9.01
C TRP A 22 -9.88 7.95 -8.77
N THR A 23 -10.29 7.28 -9.85
CA THR A 23 -11.02 6.01 -9.78
C THR A 23 -10.09 4.79 -9.84
N LEU A 24 -8.80 5.00 -10.09
CA LEU A 24 -7.81 3.96 -10.38
C LEU A 24 -8.28 3.01 -11.46
N SER A 25 -8.71 3.56 -12.60
CA SER A 25 -9.28 2.80 -13.73
C SER A 25 -8.71 3.26 -15.07
N TRP A 26 -8.80 2.41 -16.09
CA TRP A 26 -8.46 2.78 -17.45
C TRP A 26 -9.70 3.23 -18.20
N GLN A 27 -9.58 4.35 -18.90
CA GLN A 27 -10.59 4.91 -19.78
C GLN A 27 -10.10 4.80 -21.21
N SER A 28 -10.99 4.42 -22.13
CA SER A 28 -10.65 4.31 -23.55
C SER A 28 -10.13 5.65 -24.06
N ALA A 29 -8.92 5.64 -24.62
CA ALA A 29 -8.26 6.78 -25.23
C ALA A 29 -7.15 6.28 -26.15
N GLU A 30 -6.81 7.08 -27.17
CA GLU A 30 -5.66 6.79 -28.01
C GLU A 30 -4.36 7.22 -27.31
N LEU A 31 -3.27 6.49 -27.57
CA LEU A 31 -1.95 6.84 -27.04
C LEU A 31 -1.40 8.06 -27.82
N PRO A 32 -1.10 9.20 -27.16
CA PRO A 32 -0.54 10.36 -27.83
C PRO A 32 0.88 10.11 -28.34
N SER A 33 1.28 10.84 -29.38
CA SER A 33 2.67 10.87 -29.82
C SER A 33 3.57 11.59 -28.82
N GLY A 34 4.86 11.25 -28.81
CA GLY A 34 5.84 11.87 -27.90
C GLY A 34 5.73 11.43 -26.44
N THR A 35 5.12 10.27 -26.18
CA THR A 35 5.07 9.66 -24.85
C THR A 35 6.38 8.95 -24.50
N GLU A 36 6.69 8.85 -23.20
CA GLU A 36 7.89 8.20 -22.66
C GLU A 36 7.49 6.89 -21.96
N SER A 37 8.22 5.80 -22.19
CA SER A 37 8.03 4.56 -21.42
C SER A 37 8.44 4.76 -19.97
N VAL A 38 7.58 4.34 -19.03
CA VAL A 38 7.83 4.47 -17.59
C VAL A 38 7.51 3.19 -16.85
N GLY A 39 8.30 2.91 -15.79
CA GLY A 39 8.01 1.80 -14.88
C GLY A 39 6.76 2.06 -14.02
N PRO A 40 6.15 1.01 -13.43
CA PRO A 40 4.91 1.13 -12.66
C PRO A 40 5.03 2.05 -11.43
N ILE A 41 6.16 2.01 -10.74
CA ILE A 41 6.43 2.87 -9.60
C ILE A 41 6.55 4.33 -10.04
N ALA A 42 7.38 4.61 -11.05
CA ALA A 42 7.54 5.95 -11.61
C ALA A 42 6.22 6.50 -12.16
N ALA A 43 5.36 5.65 -12.72
CA ALA A 43 4.02 6.02 -13.15
C ALA A 43 3.16 6.54 -11.98
N LEU A 44 3.11 5.83 -10.86
CA LEU A 44 2.38 6.29 -9.66
C LEU A 44 2.99 7.57 -9.08
N GLU A 45 4.31 7.67 -8.99
CA GLU A 45 4.99 8.89 -8.50
C GLU A 45 4.67 10.12 -9.38
N ARG A 46 4.69 9.96 -10.71
CA ARG A 46 4.31 11.04 -11.64
C ARG A 46 2.83 11.41 -11.50
N LEU A 47 1.93 10.43 -11.37
CA LEU A 47 0.49 10.68 -11.09
C LEU A 47 0.29 11.44 -9.77
N ALA A 48 0.98 11.04 -8.71
CA ALA A 48 0.93 11.71 -7.42
C ALA A 48 1.40 13.16 -7.50
N SER A 49 2.48 13.43 -8.24
CA SER A 49 3.04 14.77 -8.43
C SER A 49 2.14 15.73 -9.22
N ASN A 50 1.18 15.21 -9.99
CA ASN A 50 0.26 16.03 -10.78
C ASN A 50 -0.90 16.63 -9.99
N GLY A 51 -1.12 16.17 -8.76
CA GLY A 51 -2.32 16.50 -7.99
C GLY A 51 -3.56 15.77 -8.51
N GLY A 52 -4.57 15.61 -7.65
CA GLY A 52 -5.84 14.99 -8.02
C GLY A 52 -5.85 13.45 -8.05
N MET A 53 -4.72 12.78 -7.85
CA MET A 53 -4.71 11.34 -7.59
C MET A 53 -5.42 11.04 -6.26
N ARG A 54 -6.32 10.05 -6.27
CA ARG A 54 -6.97 9.59 -5.03
C ARG A 54 -5.97 8.78 -4.21
N ARG A 55 -5.83 9.12 -2.93
CA ARG A 55 -4.95 8.41 -2.00
C ARG A 55 -5.53 7.04 -1.63
N ALA A 56 -5.33 6.05 -2.49
CA ALA A 56 -5.84 4.71 -2.29
C ALA A 56 -5.15 4.04 -1.09
N PRO A 57 -5.89 3.38 -0.18
CA PRO A 57 -5.30 2.78 1.00
C PRO A 57 -4.46 1.53 0.69
N VAL A 58 -3.26 1.46 1.25
CA VAL A 58 -2.39 0.28 1.29
C VAL A 58 -2.22 -0.11 2.75
N GLY A 59 -2.54 -1.36 3.05
CA GLY A 59 -2.44 -1.92 4.39
C GLY A 59 -1.01 -2.38 4.65
N VAL A 60 -0.42 -2.00 5.78
CA VAL A 60 0.88 -2.57 6.21
C VAL A 60 0.75 -3.15 7.61
N VAL A 61 1.11 -4.43 7.75
CA VAL A 61 0.98 -5.21 8.98
C VAL A 61 2.28 -5.93 9.31
N GLY A 62 2.49 -6.23 10.60
CA GLY A 62 3.69 -6.89 11.08
C GLY A 62 3.77 -6.95 12.61
N PRO A 63 4.80 -7.60 13.16
CA PRO A 63 4.92 -7.82 14.60
C PRO A 63 5.27 -6.55 15.37
N LYS A 64 4.89 -6.54 16.66
CA LYS A 64 5.31 -5.52 17.63
C LYS A 64 6.80 -5.63 17.99
N LEU A 65 7.31 -6.85 18.01
CA LEU A 65 8.73 -7.17 18.21
C LEU A 65 9.28 -7.55 16.84
N ALA A 66 10.01 -6.63 16.23
CA ALA A 66 10.56 -6.78 14.90
C ALA A 66 12.08 -6.71 14.95
N THR A 67 12.73 -7.39 14.01
CA THR A 67 14.18 -7.30 13.80
C THR A 67 14.55 -5.94 13.18
N GLU A 68 15.81 -5.55 13.30
CA GLU A 68 16.29 -4.30 12.68
C GLU A 68 16.06 -4.27 11.15
N ASP A 69 16.22 -5.42 10.50
CA ASP A 69 15.96 -5.55 9.05
C ASP A 69 14.48 -5.34 8.70
N GLU A 70 13.57 -5.87 9.51
CA GLU A 70 12.13 -5.65 9.36
C GLU A 70 11.74 -4.19 9.59
N LEU A 71 12.35 -3.53 10.60
CA LEU A 71 12.13 -2.11 10.86
C LEU A 71 12.62 -1.23 9.69
N ARG A 72 13.84 -1.47 9.20
CA ARG A 72 14.38 -0.75 8.03
C ARG A 72 13.54 -0.97 6.78
N THR A 73 13.10 -2.20 6.56
CA THR A 73 12.20 -2.56 5.45
C THR A 73 10.87 -1.81 5.57
N ALA A 74 10.27 -1.80 6.76
CA ALA A 74 9.00 -1.13 7.01
C ALA A 74 9.11 0.39 6.82
N GLU A 75 10.16 1.02 7.35
CA GLU A 75 10.42 2.46 7.16
C GLU A 75 10.59 2.81 5.68
N TYR A 76 11.38 2.03 4.95
CA TYR A 76 11.55 2.19 3.50
C TYR A 76 10.21 2.07 2.75
N VAL A 77 9.44 1.01 3.00
CA VAL A 77 8.11 0.81 2.40
C VAL A 77 7.21 2.01 2.68
N GLY A 78 7.16 2.48 3.94
CA GLY A 78 6.35 3.64 4.32
C GLY A 78 6.68 4.89 3.51
N GLY A 79 7.97 5.20 3.36
CA GLY A 79 8.42 6.35 2.56
C GLY A 79 8.04 6.23 1.09
N ARG A 80 8.20 5.03 0.49
CA ARG A 80 7.83 4.79 -0.92
C ARG A 80 6.32 4.90 -1.14
N LEU A 81 5.48 4.44 -0.21
CA LEU A 81 4.02 4.61 -0.30
C LEU A 81 3.62 6.09 -0.35
N ALA A 82 4.24 6.93 0.48
CA ALA A 82 3.97 8.37 0.49
C ALA A 82 4.40 9.03 -0.83
N GLN A 83 5.58 8.69 -1.35
CA GLN A 83 6.09 9.21 -2.63
C GLN A 83 5.18 8.83 -3.83
N MET A 84 4.58 7.65 -3.80
CA MET A 84 3.60 7.20 -4.79
C MET A 84 2.19 7.79 -4.59
N GLY A 85 1.99 8.70 -3.63
CA GLY A 85 0.69 9.31 -3.35
C GLY A 85 -0.34 8.36 -2.75
N LEU A 86 0.08 7.22 -2.20
CA LEU A 86 -0.78 6.20 -1.61
C LEU A 86 -1.02 6.48 -0.12
N GLN A 87 -2.15 5.98 0.40
CA GLN A 87 -2.52 6.18 1.80
C GLN A 87 -2.09 4.98 2.64
N LEU A 88 -1.16 5.15 3.57
CA LEU A 88 -0.82 4.11 4.55
C LEU A 88 -1.99 3.90 5.53
N LEU A 89 -2.40 2.64 5.69
CA LEU A 89 -3.36 2.14 6.68
C LEU A 89 -2.68 1.03 7.52
N CYS A 90 -2.65 1.16 8.84
CA CYS A 90 -2.06 0.15 9.72
C CYS A 90 -2.76 0.08 11.09
N GLY A 91 -2.27 -0.76 12.00
CA GLY A 91 -2.80 -0.89 13.37
C GLY A 91 -2.30 0.18 14.35
N GLY A 92 -1.38 1.05 13.94
CA GLY A 92 -0.93 2.21 14.72
C GLY A 92 -0.16 1.88 16.01
N LYS A 93 0.39 0.67 16.16
CA LYS A 93 1.20 0.24 17.31
C LYS A 93 2.70 0.28 17.01
N ASN A 94 3.51 -0.21 17.96
CA ASN A 94 4.97 -0.28 17.88
C ASN A 94 5.47 -1.35 16.89
N GLY A 95 6.78 -1.43 16.71
CA GLY A 95 7.43 -2.41 15.83
C GLY A 95 7.30 -2.01 14.35
N VAL A 96 6.96 -2.97 13.49
CA VAL A 96 6.78 -2.72 12.04
C VAL A 96 5.82 -1.57 11.76
N MET A 97 4.71 -1.49 12.50
CA MET A 97 3.70 -0.44 12.31
C MET A 97 4.22 0.95 12.67
N GLU A 98 5.12 1.07 13.64
CA GLU A 98 5.73 2.36 14.00
C GLU A 98 6.77 2.78 12.97
N ALA A 99 7.62 1.84 12.52
CA ALA A 99 8.62 2.10 11.50
C ALA A 99 8.00 2.51 10.15
N VAL A 100 6.96 1.81 9.69
CA VAL A 100 6.25 2.19 8.45
C VAL A 100 5.55 3.54 8.58
N CYS A 101 4.95 3.85 9.75
CA CYS A 101 4.39 5.18 10.00
C CYS A 101 5.47 6.26 9.97
N LYS A 102 6.64 6.01 10.59
CA LYS A 102 7.78 6.93 10.57
C LYS A 102 8.19 7.28 9.14
N GLY A 103 8.53 6.27 8.34
CA GLY A 103 9.00 6.50 6.96
C GLY A 103 7.94 7.19 6.10
N CYS A 104 6.66 6.83 6.27
CA CYS A 104 5.56 7.49 5.57
C CYS A 104 5.40 8.96 6.00
N ALA A 105 5.46 9.26 7.30
CA ALA A 105 5.31 10.62 7.81
C ALA A 105 6.50 11.53 7.40
N GLU A 106 7.73 11.01 7.49
CA GLU A 106 8.95 11.74 7.09
C GLU A 106 8.98 12.06 5.59
N ALA A 107 8.35 11.22 4.77
CA ALA A 107 8.16 11.47 3.34
C ALA A 107 6.93 12.36 3.01
N GLY A 108 6.29 12.96 4.02
CA GLY A 108 5.15 13.87 3.84
C GLY A 108 3.78 13.19 3.70
N GLY A 109 3.71 11.88 3.96
CA GLY A 109 2.46 11.12 4.04
C GLY A 109 1.70 11.38 5.34
N MET A 110 0.48 10.86 5.43
CA MET A 110 -0.40 11.00 6.60
C MET A 110 -0.88 9.64 7.11
N PRO A 111 -0.07 8.86 7.84
CA PRO A 111 -0.43 7.50 8.25
C PRO A 111 -1.75 7.44 9.02
N ILE A 112 -2.63 6.50 8.64
CA ILE A 112 -3.88 6.20 9.36
C ILE A 112 -3.65 4.96 10.23
N GLY A 113 -3.90 5.09 11.53
CA GLY A 113 -3.81 3.99 12.49
C GLY A 113 -5.19 3.59 13.01
N LEU A 114 -5.65 2.37 12.69
CA LEU A 114 -6.84 1.78 13.33
C LEU A 114 -6.42 1.09 14.61
N LEU A 115 -6.64 1.74 15.75
CA LEU A 115 -6.16 1.26 17.04
C LEU A 115 -7.15 0.26 17.65
N PRO A 116 -6.67 -0.83 18.28
CA PRO A 116 -7.52 -1.74 19.03
C PRO A 116 -8.10 -1.11 20.31
N ASP A 117 -7.50 -0.02 20.79
CA ASP A 117 -7.81 0.68 22.04
C ASP A 117 -8.93 1.70 21.89
N ASN A 118 -9.41 2.19 23.03
CA ASN A 118 -10.49 3.19 23.12
C ASN A 118 -9.99 4.64 22.99
N GLU A 119 -8.69 4.88 23.12
CA GLU A 119 -8.11 6.23 23.16
C GLU A 119 -7.12 6.46 22.03
N TRP A 120 -7.24 7.62 21.38
CA TRP A 120 -6.41 8.00 20.24
C TRP A 120 -4.93 8.14 20.60
N SER A 121 -4.65 8.53 21.85
CA SER A 121 -3.30 8.71 22.38
C SER A 121 -2.51 7.39 22.51
N ALA A 122 -3.17 6.25 22.34
CA ALA A 122 -2.53 4.94 22.34
C ALA A 122 -1.80 4.63 21.02
N ALA A 123 -1.88 5.51 20.01
CA ALA A 123 -1.14 5.40 18.77
C ALA A 123 0.35 5.63 18.97
N ASN A 124 1.19 5.04 18.11
CA ASN A 124 2.59 5.44 18.01
C ASN A 124 2.70 6.90 17.54
N ARG A 125 3.86 7.51 17.81
CA ARG A 125 4.06 8.96 17.63
C ARG A 125 4.02 9.46 16.17
N TYR A 126 4.09 8.54 15.20
CA TYR A 126 4.12 8.86 13.77
C TYR A 126 2.76 8.67 13.09
N VAL A 127 1.75 8.14 13.80
CA VAL A 127 0.38 8.10 13.29
C VAL A 127 -0.17 9.52 13.22
N ALA A 128 -0.50 9.97 12.01
CA ALA A 128 -1.10 11.28 11.80
C ALA A 128 -2.60 11.29 12.09
N ILE A 129 -3.30 10.21 11.74
CA ILE A 129 -4.75 10.06 11.92
C ILE A 129 -5.01 8.82 12.77
N PRO A 130 -5.06 8.95 14.11
CA PRO A 130 -5.40 7.85 15.00
C PRO A 130 -6.92 7.67 15.07
N ILE A 131 -7.38 6.45 14.80
CA ILE A 131 -8.80 6.06 14.92
C ILE A 131 -8.90 5.00 16.02
N PRO A 132 -9.31 5.38 17.25
CA PRO A 132 -9.52 4.43 18.34
C PRO A 132 -10.79 3.62 18.11
N THR A 133 -10.64 2.38 17.61
CA THR A 133 -11.81 1.56 17.25
C THR A 133 -12.48 0.92 18.47
N GLY A 134 -11.73 0.68 19.56
CA GLY A 134 -12.24 0.04 20.77
C GLY A 134 -12.69 -1.42 20.63
N ILE A 135 -12.53 -2.03 19.46
CA ILE A 135 -12.99 -3.40 19.17
C ILE A 135 -11.87 -4.45 19.26
N GLY A 136 -10.73 -4.10 19.86
CA GLY A 136 -9.62 -5.02 20.06
C GLY A 136 -9.11 -5.61 18.74
N PRO A 137 -8.77 -6.92 18.69
CA PRO A 137 -8.28 -7.58 17.48
C PRO A 137 -9.26 -7.60 16.31
N ALA A 138 -10.57 -7.37 16.53
CA ALA A 138 -11.55 -7.35 15.44
C ALA A 138 -11.25 -6.26 14.38
N ARG A 139 -10.55 -5.19 14.76
CA ARG A 139 -10.06 -4.14 13.83
C ARG A 139 -9.18 -4.68 12.71
N ASN A 140 -8.55 -5.84 12.88
CA ASN A 140 -7.73 -6.49 11.85
C ASN A 140 -8.52 -6.66 10.54
N ALA A 141 -9.82 -7.00 10.64
CA ALA A 141 -10.70 -7.13 9.48
C ALA A 141 -10.94 -5.79 8.76
N LEU A 142 -10.96 -4.66 9.49
CA LEU A 142 -11.12 -3.33 8.90
C LEU A 142 -9.90 -2.93 8.07
N ILE A 143 -8.69 -3.26 8.53
CA ILE A 143 -7.45 -3.00 7.77
C ILE A 143 -7.40 -3.87 6.53
N ALA A 144 -7.62 -5.18 6.72
CA ALA A 144 -7.65 -6.13 5.63
C ALA A 144 -8.66 -5.72 4.54
N ARG A 145 -9.88 -5.33 4.93
CA ARG A 145 -10.93 -4.92 3.96
C ARG A 145 -10.67 -3.55 3.35
N GLY A 146 -10.18 -2.61 4.16
CA GLY A 146 -10.03 -1.19 3.82
C GLY A 146 -8.88 -0.89 2.86
N CYS A 147 -7.91 -1.80 2.73
CA CYS A 147 -6.81 -1.67 1.79
C CYS A 147 -7.15 -2.17 0.38
N GLN A 148 -6.43 -1.66 -0.62
CA GLN A 148 -6.41 -2.21 -1.98
C GLN A 148 -5.37 -3.34 -2.11
N VAL A 149 -4.29 -3.26 -1.35
CA VAL A 149 -3.20 -4.24 -1.26
C VAL A 149 -2.76 -4.29 0.20
N LEU A 150 -2.48 -5.49 0.71
CA LEU A 150 -1.90 -5.71 2.02
C LEU A 150 -0.43 -6.13 1.88
N ILE A 151 0.47 -5.41 2.55
CA ILE A 151 1.89 -5.77 2.68
C ILE A 151 2.13 -6.27 4.10
N ALA A 152 2.57 -7.52 4.23
CA ALA A 152 2.92 -8.15 5.51
C ALA A 152 4.44 -8.21 5.66
N ILE A 153 4.98 -7.54 6.67
CA ILE A 153 6.41 -7.50 6.97
C ILE A 153 6.63 -8.21 8.30
N GLY A 154 7.30 -9.36 8.26
CA GLY A 154 7.58 -10.15 9.46
C GLY A 154 6.39 -10.95 10.00
N GLY A 155 6.66 -11.77 11.02
CA GLY A 155 5.78 -12.82 11.51
C GLY A 155 4.70 -12.42 12.54
N GLY A 156 4.06 -13.45 13.12
CA GLY A 156 3.16 -13.34 14.27
C GLY A 156 1.69 -13.66 13.98
N HIS A 157 0.94 -14.05 15.03
CA HIS A 157 -0.47 -14.43 14.91
C HIS A 157 -1.37 -13.28 14.42
N GLY A 158 -1.07 -12.05 14.84
CA GLY A 158 -1.77 -10.84 14.35
C GLY A 158 -1.62 -10.70 12.84
N THR A 159 -0.37 -10.72 12.36
CA THR A 159 -0.03 -10.67 10.94
C THR A 159 -0.71 -11.80 10.15
N LEU A 160 -0.63 -13.04 10.64
CA LEU A 160 -1.30 -14.18 10.02
C LEU A 160 -2.81 -13.95 9.85
N SER A 161 -3.47 -13.44 10.91
CA SER A 161 -4.92 -13.17 10.85
C SER A 161 -5.28 -12.08 9.84
N GLU A 162 -4.49 -11.01 9.74
CA GLU A 162 -4.72 -9.93 8.79
C GLU A 162 -4.48 -10.40 7.35
N MET A 163 -3.47 -11.25 7.11
CA MET A 163 -3.21 -11.87 5.82
C MET A 163 -4.38 -12.76 5.37
N ALA A 164 -4.86 -13.65 6.25
CA ALA A 164 -5.98 -14.54 5.93
C ALA A 164 -7.27 -13.74 5.64
N LEU A 165 -7.55 -12.69 6.43
CA LEU A 165 -8.70 -11.83 6.21
C LEU A 165 -8.59 -11.05 4.89
N ALA A 166 -7.39 -10.55 4.54
CA ALA A 166 -7.18 -9.84 3.28
C ALA A 166 -7.44 -10.74 2.08
N LEU A 167 -6.92 -11.97 2.09
CA LEU A 167 -7.19 -12.97 1.05
C LEU A 167 -8.68 -13.31 0.97
N HIS A 168 -9.35 -13.48 2.12
CA HIS A 168 -10.80 -13.69 2.16
C HIS A 168 -11.61 -12.53 1.54
N PHE A 169 -11.05 -11.31 1.55
CA PHE A 169 -11.66 -10.13 0.94
C PHE A 169 -11.14 -9.83 -0.48
N ASP A 170 -10.50 -10.79 -1.13
CA ASP A 170 -9.92 -10.68 -2.47
C ASP A 170 -8.89 -9.54 -2.57
N ARG A 171 -8.15 -9.30 -1.47
CA ARG A 171 -7.03 -8.36 -1.47
C ARG A 171 -5.74 -9.11 -1.72
N PRO A 172 -4.90 -8.67 -2.67
CA PRO A 172 -3.58 -9.23 -2.84
C PRO A 172 -2.76 -9.01 -1.56
N VAL A 173 -2.07 -10.07 -1.15
CA VAL A 173 -1.17 -10.06 0.00
C VAL A 173 0.25 -10.25 -0.49
N LEU A 174 1.13 -9.30 -0.16
CA LEU A 174 2.56 -9.36 -0.46
C LEU A 174 3.31 -9.56 0.85
N SER A 175 4.06 -10.65 0.98
CA SER A 175 4.78 -10.98 2.21
C SER A 175 6.29 -10.76 2.07
N LEU A 176 6.90 -10.27 3.15
CA LEU A 176 8.32 -9.92 3.26
C LEU A 176 8.91 -10.49 4.55
N GLY A 177 10.20 -10.81 4.52
CA GLY A 177 10.93 -11.33 5.68
C GLY A 177 10.42 -12.70 6.12
N ASN A 178 10.21 -12.89 7.42
CA ASN A 178 9.71 -14.15 7.99
C ASN A 178 8.18 -14.20 8.14
N ALA A 179 7.45 -13.40 7.36
CA ALA A 179 5.99 -13.42 7.37
C ALA A 179 5.44 -14.84 7.12
N PRO A 180 4.31 -15.23 7.74
CA PRO A 180 3.79 -16.59 7.64
C PRO A 180 3.44 -16.97 6.20
N SER A 181 3.65 -18.23 5.84
CA SER A 181 3.17 -18.75 4.56
C SER A 181 1.65 -18.95 4.63
N VAL A 182 0.92 -18.30 3.72
CA VAL A 182 -0.53 -18.41 3.58
C VAL A 182 -0.82 -18.65 2.10
N GLU A 183 -1.65 -19.63 1.78
CA GLU A 183 -2.06 -19.92 0.41
C GLU A 183 -2.67 -18.66 -0.24
N GLY A 184 -2.19 -18.30 -1.44
CA GLY A 184 -2.60 -17.09 -2.15
C GLY A 184 -1.77 -15.83 -1.84
N ALA A 185 -0.98 -15.81 -0.77
CA ALA A 185 -0.03 -14.73 -0.52
C ALA A 185 1.20 -14.85 -1.44
N ILE A 186 1.70 -13.73 -1.94
CA ILE A 186 2.87 -13.66 -2.81
C ILE A 186 4.09 -13.30 -1.97
N ILE A 187 5.01 -14.26 -1.84
CA ILE A 187 6.30 -14.04 -1.17
C ILE A 187 7.18 -13.18 -2.08
N CYS A 188 7.62 -12.05 -1.55
CA CYS A 188 8.55 -11.13 -2.21
C CYS A 188 9.92 -11.26 -1.54
N ALA A 189 10.99 -11.29 -2.35
CA ALA A 189 12.36 -11.37 -1.84
C ALA A 189 12.83 -10.03 -1.26
N THR A 190 12.35 -8.91 -1.81
CA THR A 190 12.76 -7.56 -1.42
C THR A 190 11.58 -6.59 -1.34
N ALA A 191 11.77 -5.49 -0.61
CA ALA A 191 10.79 -4.42 -0.55
C ALA A 191 10.46 -3.84 -1.93
N ASP A 192 11.47 -3.69 -2.80
CA ASP A 192 11.28 -3.18 -4.16
C ASP A 192 10.40 -4.10 -4.99
N GLU A 193 10.57 -5.43 -4.88
CA GLU A 193 9.70 -6.39 -5.57
C GLU A 193 8.25 -6.25 -5.08
N ALA A 194 8.03 -6.14 -3.78
CA ALA A 194 6.69 -5.95 -3.22
C ALA A 194 6.05 -4.63 -3.73
N LEU A 195 6.80 -3.53 -3.72
CA LEU A 195 6.32 -2.22 -4.19
C LEU A 195 6.02 -2.23 -5.69
N GLU A 196 6.86 -2.91 -6.49
CA GLU A 196 6.65 -3.04 -7.92
C GLU A 196 5.41 -3.88 -8.24
N ARG A 197 5.25 -5.04 -7.58
CA ARG A 197 4.04 -5.88 -7.71
C ARG A 197 2.77 -5.14 -7.28
N MET A 198 2.84 -4.39 -6.18
CA MET A 198 1.73 -3.54 -5.72
C MET A 198 1.38 -2.48 -6.78
N ALA A 199 2.38 -1.76 -7.30
CA ALA A 199 2.16 -0.72 -8.30
C ALA A 199 1.55 -1.30 -9.58
N ILE A 200 2.04 -2.46 -10.04
CA ILE A 200 1.43 -3.19 -11.17
C ILE A 200 -0.02 -3.53 -10.87
N TYR A 201 -0.34 -4.09 -9.69
CA TYR A 201 -1.71 -4.45 -9.33
C TYR A 201 -2.66 -3.24 -9.34
N LEU A 202 -2.24 -2.12 -8.73
CA LEU A 202 -3.01 -0.87 -8.70
C LEU A 202 -3.20 -0.23 -10.09
N LEU A 203 -2.34 -0.56 -11.05
CA LEU A 203 -2.41 -0.10 -12.43
C LEU A 203 -3.06 -1.13 -13.38
N ARG A 204 -3.47 -2.32 -12.93
CA ARG A 204 -4.19 -3.28 -13.80
C ARG A 204 -5.64 -2.83 -14.10
N PRO A 205 -6.23 -3.24 -15.23
CA PRO A 205 -7.67 -3.11 -15.47
C PRO A 205 -8.51 -3.67 -14.31
N GLN A 206 -9.62 -3.02 -13.97
CA GLN A 206 -10.48 -3.44 -12.86
C GLN A 206 -11.03 -4.87 -13.03
N SER A 207 -11.28 -5.28 -14.27
CA SER A 207 -11.70 -6.65 -14.61
C SER A 207 -10.68 -7.73 -14.21
N GLU A 208 -9.41 -7.37 -14.05
CA GLU A 208 -8.30 -8.28 -13.72
C GLU A 208 -7.92 -8.22 -12.22
N ARG A 209 -8.66 -7.46 -11.40
CA ARG A 209 -8.38 -7.34 -9.95
C ARG A 209 -9.18 -8.31 -9.08
N VAL A 210 -10.15 -9.02 -9.66
CA VAL A 210 -11.12 -9.90 -8.96
C VAL A 210 -10.94 -11.38 -9.37
N SER A 211 -9.79 -11.74 -9.95
CA SER A 211 -9.45 -13.10 -10.38
C SER A 211 -8.30 -13.69 -9.59
#